data_AF-A0A2T5BXA7-F1
#
_entry.id   AF-A0A2T5BXA7-F1
#
_cell.length_a   1.000
_cell.length_b   1.000
_cell.length_c   1.000
_cell.angle_alpha   90.00
_cell.angle_beta   90.00
_cell.angle_gamma   90.00
#
_symmetry.space_group_name_H-M   'P 1'
#
loop_
_entity.id
_entity.type
_entity.pdbx_description
1 polymer ?
#
loop_
_entity_poly.entity_id
_entity_poly.type
_entity_poly.pdbx_seq_one_letter_code
_entity_poly.pdbx_strand_id
1 'polypeptide(L)'
;MQALCRFLLRLLGWKAVNGVMPHKKAIIIGVPHTSAWDFIISYLYYTSVGGVANIVIKKEFFFWPVGYFLRKAGAIPIDRSRGASVVKQIIAEMNKRDVMHLAITPEGTRELTTRWKAGFHTIAKATGAVVYLGFFDFGKKEIGWLETLPLTDDPKEDLRRMKAYYRSRGVVGKHPDQFSLDD
;
A
#
# COMPACT_ATOMS: atom_id res chain seq x y z
N MET A 1 -10.30 16.80 9.84
CA MET A 1 -9.10 16.11 9.33
C MET A 1 -9.04 16.05 7.80
N GLN A 2 -10.08 15.58 7.10
CA GLN A 2 -10.07 15.44 5.63
C GLN A 2 -9.69 16.73 4.88
N ALA A 3 -10.31 17.86 5.22
CA ALA A 3 -10.04 19.15 4.60
C ALA A 3 -8.58 19.61 4.79
N LEU A 4 -8.02 19.41 5.99
CA LEU A 4 -6.62 19.71 6.29
C LEU A 4 -5.68 18.84 5.45
N CYS A 5 -5.90 17.53 5.40
CA CYS A 5 -5.09 16.64 4.56
C CYS A 5 -5.20 16.99 3.07
N ARG A 6 -6.40 17.35 2.59
CA ARG A 6 -6.62 17.81 1.21
C ARG A 6 -5.86 19.11 0.93
N PHE A 7 -5.89 20.06 1.88
CA PHE A 7 -5.15 21.31 1.79
C PHE A 7 -3.64 21.07 1.74
N LEU A 8 -3.10 20.27 2.66
CA LEU A 8 -1.67 19.93 2.69
C LEU A 8 -1.23 19.19 1.43
N LEU A 9 -2.03 18.25 0.93
CA LEU A 9 -1.74 17.55 -0.33
C LEU A 9 -1.62 18.54 -1.50
N ARG A 10 -2.56 19.48 -1.62
CA ARG A 10 -2.53 20.55 -2.63
C ARG A 10 -1.36 21.50 -2.45
N LEU A 11 -1.05 21.90 -1.21
CA LEU A 11 0.08 22.78 -0.88
C LEU A 11 1.43 22.15 -1.29
N LEU A 12 1.55 20.83 -1.13
CA LEU A 12 2.72 20.05 -1.56
C LEU A 12 2.74 19.77 -3.08
N GLY A 13 1.76 20.29 -3.83
CA GLY A 13 1.62 20.15 -5.28
C GLY A 13 0.99 18.83 -5.74
N TRP A 14 0.47 18.01 -4.82
CA TRP A 14 -0.04 16.68 -5.14
C TRP A 14 -1.51 16.70 -5.55
N LYS A 15 -1.82 15.93 -6.58
CA LYS A 15 -3.17 15.68 -7.09
C LYS A 15 -3.63 14.28 -6.72
N ALA A 16 -4.86 14.18 -6.22
CA ALA A 16 -5.51 12.91 -5.95
C ALA A 16 -6.14 12.37 -7.23
N VAL A 17 -5.83 11.12 -7.56
CA VAL A 17 -6.43 10.37 -8.67
C VAL A 17 -7.37 9.33 -8.07
N ASN A 18 -8.63 9.38 -8.46
CA ASN A 18 -9.72 8.61 -7.86
C ASN A 18 -9.94 8.88 -6.36
N GLY A 19 -11.02 8.30 -5.82
CA GLY A 19 -11.41 8.42 -4.42
C GLY A 19 -10.98 7.22 -3.57
N VAL A 20 -11.64 7.07 -2.42
CA VAL A 20 -11.52 5.87 -1.59
C VAL A 20 -11.95 4.62 -2.37
N MET A 21 -11.36 3.47 -2.04
CA MET A 21 -11.68 2.20 -2.67
C MET A 21 -13.14 1.84 -2.35
N PRO A 22 -14.00 1.59 -3.36
CA PRO A 22 -15.42 1.31 -3.12
C PRO A 22 -15.66 -0.03 -2.43
N HIS A 23 -14.72 -0.98 -2.58
CA HIS A 23 -14.82 -2.30 -1.98
C HIS A 23 -14.42 -2.26 -0.50
N LYS A 24 -15.21 -2.89 0.38
CA LYS A 24 -14.97 -2.91 1.83
C LYS A 24 -13.62 -3.53 2.21
N LYS A 25 -13.24 -4.62 1.53
CA LYS A 25 -11.94 -5.27 1.68
C LYS A 25 -11.11 -4.99 0.43
N ALA A 26 -10.02 -4.27 0.62
CA ALA A 26 -9.13 -3.87 -0.47
C ALA A 26 -7.67 -4.08 -0.06
N ILE A 27 -6.86 -4.47 -1.03
CA ILE A 27 -5.40 -4.42 -0.96
C ILE A 27 -4.95 -3.33 -1.93
N ILE A 28 -4.13 -2.41 -1.45
CA ILE A 28 -3.61 -1.28 -2.21
C ILE A 28 -2.13 -1.53 -2.42
N ILE A 29 -1.75 -1.77 -3.67
CA ILE A 29 -0.34 -1.89 -4.05
C ILE A 29 0.25 -0.49 -4.07
N GLY A 30 1.17 -0.19 -3.16
CA GLY A 30 1.84 1.12 -3.09
C GLY A 30 3.21 1.07 -3.73
N VAL A 31 3.34 1.60 -4.95
CA VAL A 31 4.63 1.72 -5.67
C VAL A 31 4.74 3.11 -6.32
N PRO A 32 5.93 3.63 -6.62
CA PRO A 32 7.27 3.08 -6.37
C PRO A 32 7.78 3.22 -4.92
N HIS A 33 7.97 2.16 -4.15
CA HIS A 33 8.38 2.31 -2.75
C HIS A 33 9.86 2.67 -2.61
N THR A 34 10.16 3.97 -2.54
CA THR A 34 11.53 4.49 -2.59
C THR A 34 11.84 5.47 -1.47
N SER A 35 10.84 5.92 -0.68
CA SER A 35 11.05 6.91 0.38
C SER A 35 10.09 6.78 1.56
N ALA A 36 10.42 7.42 2.69
CA ALA A 36 9.47 7.62 3.77
C ALA A 36 8.34 8.59 3.36
N TRP A 37 8.62 9.47 2.39
CA TRP A 37 7.63 10.39 1.83
C TRP A 37 6.44 9.67 1.21
N ASP A 38 6.65 8.49 0.63
CA ASP A 38 5.59 7.62 0.09
C ASP A 38 4.46 7.41 1.11
N PHE A 39 4.83 7.17 2.37
CA PHE A 39 3.87 6.99 3.46
C PHE A 39 3.17 8.30 3.82
N ILE A 40 3.91 9.41 3.89
CA ILE A 40 3.34 10.73 4.21
C ILE A 40 2.29 11.12 3.16
N ILE A 41 2.64 11.02 1.88
CA ILE A 41 1.74 11.37 0.79
C ILE A 41 0.54 10.40 0.76
N SER A 42 0.77 9.10 0.96
CA SER A 42 -0.31 8.10 1.05
C SER A 42 -1.28 8.39 2.19
N TYR A 43 -0.78 8.73 3.37
CA TYR A 43 -1.61 9.08 4.52
C TYR A 43 -2.45 10.34 4.25
N LEU A 44 -1.82 11.39 3.69
CA LEU A 44 -2.52 12.63 3.33
C LEU A 44 -3.60 12.36 2.28
N TYR A 45 -3.28 11.63 1.22
CA TYR A 45 -4.22 11.24 0.17
C TYR A 45 -5.40 10.48 0.76
N TYR A 46 -5.14 9.36 1.43
CA TYR A 46 -6.20 8.45 1.86
C TYR A 46 -7.14 9.10 2.88
N THR A 47 -6.56 9.86 3.82
CA THR A 47 -7.34 10.65 4.78
C THR A 47 -8.12 11.77 4.08
N SER A 48 -7.57 12.40 3.05
CA SER A 48 -8.27 13.45 2.29
C SER A 48 -9.49 12.93 1.53
N VAL A 49 -9.48 11.68 1.08
CA VAL A 49 -10.63 11.03 0.41
C VAL A 49 -11.58 10.34 1.39
N GLY A 50 -11.36 10.51 2.69
CA GLY A 50 -12.22 9.99 3.76
C GLY A 50 -11.97 8.52 4.13
N GLY A 51 -10.90 7.91 3.61
CA GLY A 51 -10.51 6.55 3.94
C GLY A 51 -9.54 6.46 5.12
N VAL A 52 -9.37 5.25 5.64
CA VAL A 52 -8.28 4.89 6.57
C VAL A 52 -7.50 3.73 5.95
N ALA A 53 -6.24 3.98 5.59
CA ALA A 53 -5.36 2.95 5.08
C ALA A 53 -4.74 2.21 6.27
N ASN A 54 -4.78 0.88 6.23
CA ASN A 54 -4.14 0.03 7.20
C ASN A 54 -2.76 -0.37 6.68
N ILE A 55 -1.73 -0.06 7.47
CA ILE A 55 -0.36 -0.51 7.22
C ILE A 55 0.08 -1.44 8.33
N VAL A 56 1.03 -2.29 8.01
CA VAL A 56 1.49 -3.35 8.90
C VAL A 56 2.86 -2.99 9.46
N ILE A 57 2.94 -2.77 10.77
CA ILE A 57 4.15 -2.33 11.48
C ILE A 57 4.59 -3.42 12.46
N LYS A 58 5.92 -3.54 12.67
CA LYS A 58 6.49 -4.42 13.69
C LYS A 58 5.84 -4.14 15.06
N LYS A 59 5.37 -5.17 15.75
CA LYS A 59 4.72 -5.08 17.07
C LYS A 59 5.53 -4.29 18.09
N GLU A 60 6.85 -4.35 18.01
CA GLU A 60 7.79 -3.71 18.93
C GLU A 60 7.73 -2.18 18.87
N PHE A 61 7.20 -1.58 17.80
CA PHE A 61 6.95 -0.13 17.74
C PHE A 61 5.68 0.30 18.50
N PHE A 62 4.90 -0.65 19.03
CA PHE A 62 3.64 -0.37 19.72
C PHE A 62 3.79 -0.27 21.25
N PHE A 63 4.87 0.34 21.73
CA PHE A 63 5.02 0.70 23.14
C PHE A 63 4.31 2.04 23.44
N TRP A 64 3.89 2.26 24.69
CA TRP A 64 3.25 3.53 25.07
C TRP A 64 4.27 4.68 25.10
N PRO A 65 3.95 5.89 24.60
CA PRO A 65 2.67 6.32 24.01
C PRO A 65 2.54 6.08 22.49
N VAL A 66 3.63 5.73 21.80
CA VAL A 66 3.70 5.62 20.32
C VAL A 66 2.64 4.67 19.76
N GLY A 67 2.45 3.50 20.39
CA GLY A 67 1.50 2.49 19.96
C GLY A 67 0.05 2.97 19.91
N TYR A 68 -0.35 3.89 20.79
CA TYR A 68 -1.69 4.48 20.78
C TYR A 68 -1.91 5.28 19.48
N PHE A 69 -0.94 6.14 19.13
CA PHE A 69 -1.01 6.95 17.91
C PHE A 69 -0.92 6.11 16.64
N LEU A 70 -0.06 5.09 16.62
CA LEU A 70 0.04 4.15 15.50
C LEU A 70 -1.30 3.45 15.23
N ARG A 71 -1.96 2.94 16.27
CA ARG A 71 -3.29 2.30 16.12
C ARG A 71 -4.34 3.28 15.61
N LYS A 72 -4.34 4.51 16.14
CA LYS A 72 -5.27 5.57 15.71
C LYS A 72 -5.05 5.96 14.23
N ALA A 73 -3.81 5.89 13.76
CA ALA A 73 -3.45 6.10 12.36
C ALA A 73 -3.74 4.88 11.44
N GLY A 74 -4.31 3.80 11.97
CA GLY A 74 -4.67 2.60 11.20
C GLY A 74 -3.57 1.53 11.13
N ALA A 75 -2.44 1.70 11.84
CA ALA A 75 -1.38 0.72 11.84
C ALA A 75 -1.77 -0.56 12.61
N ILE A 76 -1.44 -1.70 12.01
CA ILE A 76 -1.70 -3.04 12.53
C ILE A 76 -0.38 -3.62 13.03
N PRO A 77 -0.27 -3.96 14.33
CA PRO A 77 0.90 -4.62 14.85
C PRO A 77 0.97 -6.05 14.32
N ILE A 78 2.15 -6.45 13.85
CA ILE A 78 2.42 -7.84 13.50
C ILE A 78 3.67 -8.35 14.19
N ASP A 79 3.66 -9.63 14.50
CA ASP A 79 4.83 -10.35 14.94
C ASP A 79 5.65 -10.80 13.72
N ARG A 80 6.92 -10.40 13.67
CA ARG A 80 7.89 -10.80 12.63
C ARG A 80 8.98 -11.72 13.19
N SER A 81 8.79 -12.27 14.39
CA SER A 81 9.71 -13.25 14.97
C SER A 81 9.72 -14.56 14.16
N ARG A 82 10.76 -15.37 14.38
CA ARG A 82 10.99 -16.60 13.61
C ARG A 82 9.78 -17.53 13.69
N GLY A 83 9.25 -17.92 12.54
CA GLY A 83 8.09 -18.83 12.41
C GLY A 83 6.73 -18.13 12.30
N ALA A 84 6.62 -16.84 12.65
CA ALA A 84 5.37 -16.09 12.50
C ALA A 84 5.12 -15.69 11.04
N SER A 85 4.07 -16.24 10.42
CA SER A 85 3.69 -15.84 9.07
C SER A 85 2.95 -14.50 9.10
N VAL A 86 3.59 -13.47 8.55
CA VAL A 86 2.98 -12.15 8.36
C VAL A 86 1.70 -12.24 7.54
N VAL A 87 1.70 -13.04 6.47
CA VAL A 87 0.53 -13.26 5.61
C VAL A 87 -0.65 -13.82 6.39
N LYS A 88 -0.45 -14.87 7.21
CA LYS A 88 -1.53 -15.45 8.02
C LYS A 88 -2.10 -14.45 9.03
N GLN A 89 -1.25 -13.64 9.66
CA GLN A 89 -1.70 -12.61 10.59
C GLN A 89 -2.53 -11.54 9.88
N ILE A 90 -2.13 -11.09 8.69
CA ILE A 90 -2.89 -10.12 7.90
C ILE A 90 -4.25 -10.70 7.48
N ILE A 91 -4.28 -11.95 7.01
CA ILE A 91 -5.54 -12.65 6.66
C ILE A 91 -6.48 -12.67 7.88
N ALA A 92 -5.97 -13.02 9.06
CA ALA A 92 -6.75 -13.03 10.29
C ALA A 92 -7.29 -11.63 10.64
N GLU A 93 -6.47 -10.59 10.54
CA GLU A 93 -6.91 -9.22 10.82
C GLU A 93 -7.94 -8.71 9.81
N MET A 94 -7.77 -9.02 8.52
CA MET A 94 -8.71 -8.64 7.48
C MET A 94 -10.04 -9.39 7.57
N ASN A 95 -10.04 -10.64 8.04
CA ASN A 95 -11.27 -11.40 8.23
C ASN A 95 -12.06 -10.98 9.47
N LYS A 96 -11.42 -10.43 10.49
CA LYS A 96 -12.10 -9.89 11.69
C LYS A 96 -12.81 -8.56 11.46
N ARG A 97 -12.56 -7.89 10.32
CA ARG A 97 -13.06 -6.53 10.04
C ARG A 97 -14.01 -6.54 8.86
N ASP A 98 -15.12 -5.83 9.02
CA ASP A 98 -16.06 -5.60 7.92
C ASP A 98 -15.45 -4.75 6.80
N VAL A 99 -14.63 -3.76 7.19
CA VAL A 99 -13.92 -2.85 6.28
C VAL A 99 -12.44 -2.84 6.63
N MET A 100 -11.59 -3.09 5.64
CA MET A 100 -10.14 -2.99 5.77
C MET A 100 -9.51 -2.69 4.41
N HIS A 101 -8.76 -1.59 4.35
CA HIS A 101 -8.02 -1.17 3.19
C HIS A 101 -6.53 -1.28 3.47
N LEU A 102 -5.94 -2.41 3.13
CA LEU A 102 -4.55 -2.73 3.44
C LEU A 102 -3.61 -2.14 2.38
N ALA A 103 -2.72 -1.23 2.77
CA ALA A 103 -1.64 -0.76 1.91
C ALA A 103 -0.37 -1.60 2.10
N ILE A 104 0.16 -2.14 1.00
CA ILE A 104 1.39 -2.95 0.99
C ILE A 104 2.23 -2.65 -0.24
N THR A 105 3.54 -2.81 -0.09
CA THR A 105 4.53 -2.62 -1.15
C THR A 105 5.13 -3.99 -1.51
N PRO A 106 4.99 -4.47 -2.75
CA PRO A 106 5.57 -5.75 -3.17
C PRO A 106 7.10 -5.76 -3.10
N GLU A 107 7.77 -4.61 -3.24
CA GLU A 107 9.22 -4.49 -3.08
C GLU A 107 9.64 -4.87 -1.65
N GLY A 108 8.85 -4.45 -0.65
CA GLY A 108 9.09 -4.74 0.77
C GLY A 108 10.35 -4.08 1.36
N THR A 109 11.05 -3.27 0.58
CA THR A 109 12.17 -2.41 0.95
C THR A 109 12.08 -1.11 0.15
N ARG A 110 12.79 -0.07 0.58
CA ARG A 110 12.97 1.18 -0.19
C ARG A 110 14.24 1.19 -1.03
N GLU A 111 15.08 0.18 -0.85
CA GLU A 111 16.28 -0.05 -1.64
C GLU A 111 15.90 -0.77 -2.94
N LEU A 112 16.73 -0.59 -3.97
CA LEU A 112 16.55 -1.24 -5.26
C LEU A 112 16.39 -2.76 -5.11
N THR A 113 15.31 -3.29 -5.67
CA THR A 113 15.07 -4.74 -5.76
C THR A 113 14.28 -5.07 -7.01
N THR A 114 14.70 -6.10 -7.74
CA THR A 114 13.92 -6.72 -8.82
C THR A 114 12.96 -7.78 -8.28
N ARG A 115 13.23 -8.30 -7.08
CA ARG A 115 12.47 -9.40 -6.46
C ARG A 115 11.29 -8.88 -5.66
N TRP A 116 10.14 -8.78 -6.33
CA TRP A 116 8.87 -8.44 -5.70
C TRP A 116 8.21 -9.65 -5.06
N LYS A 117 7.54 -9.45 -3.92
CA LYS A 117 6.91 -10.50 -3.13
C LYS A 117 5.42 -10.63 -3.47
N ALA A 118 4.96 -11.85 -3.71
CA ALA A 118 3.56 -12.15 -4.06
C ALA A 118 2.62 -12.30 -2.83
N GLY A 119 3.01 -11.82 -1.64
CA GLY A 119 2.20 -12.00 -0.42
C GLY A 119 0.79 -11.39 -0.52
N PHE A 120 0.64 -10.32 -1.30
CA PHE A 120 -0.66 -9.70 -1.60
C PHE A 120 -1.64 -10.69 -2.25
N HIS A 121 -1.14 -11.57 -3.12
CA HIS A 121 -1.93 -12.53 -3.87
C HIS A 121 -2.58 -13.54 -2.93
N THR A 122 -1.78 -14.15 -2.05
CA THR A 122 -2.27 -15.08 -1.03
C THR A 122 -3.29 -14.43 -0.10
N ILE A 123 -3.05 -13.17 0.32
CA ILE A 123 -3.98 -12.44 1.19
C ILE A 123 -5.31 -12.21 0.47
N ALA A 124 -5.27 -11.71 -0.78
CA ALA A 124 -6.46 -11.43 -1.56
C ALA A 124 -7.30 -12.70 -1.81
N LYS A 125 -6.67 -13.79 -2.26
CA LYS A 125 -7.36 -15.07 -2.50
C LYS A 125 -8.00 -15.63 -1.23
N ALA A 126 -7.37 -15.46 -0.08
CA ALA A 126 -7.88 -15.97 1.21
C ALA A 126 -8.98 -15.09 1.85
N THR A 127 -9.08 -13.81 1.48
CA THR A 127 -9.97 -12.84 2.14
C THR A 127 -11.07 -12.30 1.23
N GLY A 128 -10.98 -12.56 -0.08
CA GLY A 128 -11.83 -11.96 -1.10
C GLY A 128 -11.54 -10.46 -1.34
N ALA A 129 -10.42 -9.94 -0.82
CA ALA A 129 -10.09 -8.54 -0.99
C ALA A 129 -9.70 -8.21 -2.44
N VAL A 130 -10.23 -7.11 -2.96
CA VAL A 130 -9.91 -6.62 -4.30
C VAL A 130 -8.53 -5.97 -4.29
N VAL A 131 -7.66 -6.35 -5.23
CA VAL A 131 -6.33 -5.77 -5.38
C VAL A 131 -6.41 -4.55 -6.28
N TYR A 132 -5.97 -3.39 -5.78
CA TYR A 132 -5.89 -2.14 -6.51
C TYR A 132 -4.44 -1.80 -6.80
N LEU A 133 -4.20 -1.39 -8.05
CA LEU A 133 -2.93 -0.85 -8.50
C LEU A 133 -2.83 0.61 -8.06
N GLY A 134 -2.42 0.81 -6.81
CA GLY A 134 -2.11 2.11 -6.24
C GLY A 134 -0.79 2.64 -6.79
N PHE A 135 -0.61 3.96 -6.73
CA PHE A 135 0.64 4.58 -7.14
C PHE A 135 0.85 5.91 -6.45
N PHE A 136 2.11 6.35 -6.42
CA PHE A 136 2.47 7.73 -6.14
C PHE A 136 3.60 8.14 -7.09
N ASP A 137 3.28 9.06 -8.00
CA ASP A 137 4.16 9.58 -9.03
C ASP A 137 4.75 10.91 -8.55
N PHE A 138 6.03 10.91 -8.17
CA PHE A 138 6.75 12.10 -7.74
C PHE A 138 7.13 13.05 -8.89
N GLY A 139 7.15 12.56 -10.14
CA GLY A 139 7.39 13.36 -11.33
C GLY A 139 6.17 14.21 -11.69
N LYS A 140 4.98 13.60 -11.72
CA LYS A 140 3.70 14.28 -12.00
C LYS A 140 3.03 14.87 -10.77
N LYS A 141 3.49 14.49 -9.57
CA LYS A 141 2.85 14.79 -8.27
C LYS A 141 1.41 14.27 -8.23
N GLU A 142 1.23 13.01 -8.59
CA GLU A 142 -0.08 12.35 -8.60
C GLU A 142 -0.07 11.15 -7.67
N ILE A 143 -1.14 10.98 -6.88
CA ILE A 143 -1.30 9.82 -6.01
C ILE A 143 -2.73 9.30 -6.11
N GLY A 144 -2.87 7.98 -6.12
CA GLY A 144 -4.18 7.36 -6.21
C GLY A 144 -4.10 5.88 -6.50
N TRP A 145 -5.13 5.39 -7.18
CA TRP A 145 -5.15 4.07 -7.79
C TRP A 145 -5.64 4.17 -9.22
N LEU A 146 -5.20 3.24 -10.06
CA LEU A 146 -5.46 3.26 -11.49
C LEU A 146 -6.59 2.27 -11.85
N GLU A 147 -6.35 1.00 -11.56
CA GLU A 147 -7.25 -0.11 -11.87
C GLU A 147 -7.19 -1.18 -10.79
N THR A 148 -8.12 -2.12 -10.84
CA THR A 148 -8.03 -3.37 -10.08
C THR A 148 -7.20 -4.38 -10.84
N LEU A 149 -6.49 -5.27 -10.15
CA LEU A 149 -5.79 -6.41 -10.73
C LEU A 149 -6.60 -7.70 -10.49
N PRO A 150 -7.29 -8.25 -11.52
CA PRO A 150 -7.90 -9.57 -11.42
C PRO A 150 -6.81 -10.63 -11.26
N LEU A 151 -6.90 -11.41 -10.19
CA LEU A 151 -5.91 -12.43 -9.84
C LEU A 151 -6.20 -13.76 -10.54
N THR A 152 -5.15 -14.36 -11.10
CA THR A 152 -5.15 -15.73 -11.59
C THR A 152 -4.78 -16.71 -10.46
N ASP A 153 -4.56 -17.97 -10.79
CA ASP A 153 -4.00 -18.96 -9.87
C ASP A 153 -2.45 -18.98 -9.88
N ASP A 154 -1.81 -18.16 -10.71
CA ASP A 154 -0.36 -18.02 -10.79
C ASP A 154 0.10 -16.65 -10.22
N PRO A 155 0.63 -16.62 -8.97
CA PRO A 155 1.11 -15.38 -8.36
C PRO A 155 2.29 -14.73 -9.09
N LYS A 156 3.10 -15.51 -9.82
CA LYS A 156 4.25 -14.97 -10.58
C LYS A 156 3.76 -14.27 -11.83
N GLU A 157 2.78 -14.85 -12.52
CA GLU A 157 2.17 -14.21 -13.69
C GLU A 157 1.45 -12.91 -13.29
N ASP A 158 0.73 -12.91 -12.17
CA ASP A 158 0.07 -11.70 -11.66
C ASP A 158 1.08 -10.60 -11.29
N LEU A 159 2.24 -10.96 -10.73
CA LEU A 159 3.36 -10.03 -10.49
C LEU A 159 3.92 -9.48 -11.81
N ARG A 160 4.12 -10.32 -12.82
CA ARG A 160 4.64 -9.89 -14.13
C ARG A 160 3.67 -8.93 -14.82
N ARG A 161 2.37 -9.24 -14.81
CA ARG A 161 1.30 -8.37 -15.30
C ARG A 161 1.25 -7.03 -14.56
N MET A 162 1.38 -7.06 -13.24
CA MET A 162 1.44 -5.86 -12.40
C MET A 162 2.64 -4.98 -12.78
N LYS A 163 3.85 -5.56 -12.87
CA LYS A 163 5.06 -4.84 -13.28
C LYS A 163 4.93 -4.25 -14.69
N ALA A 164 4.41 -5.02 -15.64
CA ALA A 164 4.16 -4.57 -17.01
C ALA A 164 3.17 -3.39 -17.04
N TYR A 165 2.11 -3.44 -16.23
CA TYR A 165 1.16 -2.34 -16.12
C TYR A 165 1.84 -1.07 -15.59
N TYR A 166 2.56 -1.14 -14.47
CA TYR A 166 3.28 0.03 -13.95
C TYR A 166 4.32 0.58 -14.92
N ARG A 167 4.98 -0.29 -15.72
CA ARG A 167 5.93 0.12 -16.75
C ARG A 167 5.24 0.93 -17.85
N SER A 168 4.07 0.50 -18.31
CA SER A 168 3.27 1.23 -19.31
C SER A 168 2.80 2.60 -18.82
N ARG A 169 2.66 2.78 -17.49
CA ARG A 169 2.24 4.04 -16.87
C ARG A 169 3.39 5.00 -16.60
N GLY A 170 4.61 4.50 -16.53
CA GLY A 170 5.82 5.30 -16.30
C GLY A 170 5.80 6.04 -14.96
N VAL A 171 5.36 5.37 -13.89
CA VAL A 171 5.33 5.97 -12.54
C VAL A 171 6.75 6.23 -12.02
N VAL A 172 6.98 7.42 -11.46
CA VAL A 172 8.31 7.85 -11.00
C VAL A 172 8.35 7.95 -9.48
N GLY A 173 9.29 7.24 -8.85
CA GLY A 173 9.53 7.30 -7.40
C GLY A 173 10.25 8.57 -6.98
N LYS A 174 10.34 8.84 -5.68
CA LYS A 174 11.14 9.98 -5.17
C LYS A 174 12.62 9.79 -5.45
N HIS A 175 13.09 8.55 -5.36
CA HIS A 175 14.43 8.12 -5.76
C HIS A 175 14.27 7.15 -6.93
N PRO A 176 14.24 7.64 -8.19
CA PRO A 176 13.93 6.82 -9.35
C PRO A 176 14.88 5.64 -9.56
N ASP A 177 16.14 5.79 -9.14
CA ASP A 177 17.20 4.79 -9.16
C ASP A 177 16.96 3.61 -8.20
N GLN A 178 16.03 3.76 -7.25
CA GLN A 178 15.68 2.72 -6.26
C GLN A 178 14.44 1.91 -6.66
N PHE A 179 13.91 2.10 -7.87
CA PHE A 179 12.74 1.39 -8.36
C PHE A 179 13.05 0.58 -9.62
N SER A 180 12.73 -0.71 -9.61
CA SER A 180 12.81 -1.56 -10.80
C SER A 180 11.51 -2.35 -10.99
N LEU A 181 11.14 -2.47 -12.26
CA LEU A 181 10.02 -3.27 -12.75
C LEU A 181 10.52 -4.51 -13.52
N ASP A 182 11.83 -4.77 -13.50
CA ASP A 182 12.44 -5.88 -14.21
C ASP A 182 12.26 -7.17 -13.43
N ASP A 183 12.28 -8.30 -14.14
CA ASP A 183 12.04 -9.63 -13.57
C ASP A 183 13.26 -10.22 -12.85
#